data_AF-A0A930ZGS3-F1
#
_entry.id   AF-A0A930ZGS3-F1
#
_cell.length_a   1.000
_cell.length_b   1.000
_cell.length_c   1.000
_cell.angle_alpha   90.00
_cell.angle_beta   90.00
_cell.angle_gamma   90.00
#
_symmetry.space_group_name_H-M   'P 1'
#
loop_
_entity.id
_entity.type
_entity.pdbx_description
1 polymer ?
#
loop_
_entity_poly.entity_id
_entity_poly.type
_entity_poly.pdbx_seq_one_letter_code
_entity_poly.pdbx_strand_id
1 'polypeptide(L)'
;MMLATRSLGLVGFTALMVLASEFVPRMAAFSTDRLIHAGVAAGFLLVALVLGLGKTYLPNQFWGWIPALCALYLGSWVPDWDLIVGIGFHRNPLSHSVLPLLVLAWATGFQSQLVFALGLGLASHLLWDMVFFGNLTWISGRSADMAWLGLNLLLTLVAGAILGRPRRVEVR
;
A
#
# COMPACT_ATOMS: atom_id res chain seq x y z
N MET A 1 -39.60 -30.45 -23.58
CA MET A 1 -38.26 -29.81 -23.69
C MET A 1 -38.12 -28.62 -22.71
N MET A 2 -38.51 -28.75 -21.43
CA MET A 2 -38.57 -27.63 -20.45
C MET A 2 -37.83 -27.87 -19.11
N LEU A 3 -37.19 -29.03 -18.92
CA LEU A 3 -36.50 -29.37 -17.67
C LEU A 3 -35.02 -28.93 -17.62
N ALA A 4 -34.35 -28.80 -18.77
CA ALA A 4 -32.91 -28.53 -18.83
C ALA A 4 -32.50 -27.08 -18.49
N THR A 5 -33.41 -26.11 -18.64
CA THR A 5 -33.12 -24.69 -18.35
C THR A 5 -33.16 -24.35 -16.86
N ARG A 6 -33.91 -25.11 -16.06
CA ARG A 6 -34.01 -24.87 -14.60
C ARG A 6 -32.79 -25.39 -13.83
N SER A 7 -32.16 -26.47 -14.28
CA SER A 7 -30.95 -27.03 -13.66
C SER A 7 -29.70 -26.21 -13.97
N LEU A 8 -29.57 -25.66 -15.18
CA LEU A 8 -28.47 -24.72 -15.53
C LEU A 8 -28.51 -23.43 -14.71
N GLY A 9 -29.71 -22.91 -14.41
CA GLY A 9 -29.87 -21.74 -13.55
C GLY A 9 -29.45 -22.00 -12.09
N LEU A 10 -29.80 -23.18 -11.55
CA LEU A 10 -29.42 -23.57 -10.19
C LEU A 10 -27.92 -23.84 -10.07
N VAL A 11 -27.31 -24.51 -11.06
CA VAL A 11 -25.86 -24.75 -11.09
C VAL A 11 -25.10 -23.43 -11.22
N GLY A 12 -25.54 -22.53 -12.11
CA GLY A 12 -24.92 -21.20 -12.27
C GLY A 12 -25.04 -20.35 -11.01
N PHE A 13 -26.21 -20.33 -10.35
CA PHE A 13 -26.41 -19.64 -9.08
C PHE A 13 -25.53 -20.23 -7.96
N THR A 14 -25.44 -21.56 -7.88
CA THR A 14 -24.62 -22.23 -6.86
C THR A 14 -23.13 -21.95 -7.08
N ALA A 15 -22.64 -22.00 -8.33
CA ALA A 15 -21.27 -21.62 -8.66
C ALA A 15 -20.99 -20.14 -8.33
N LEU A 16 -21.92 -19.23 -8.63
CA LEU A 16 -21.80 -17.82 -8.27
C LEU A 16 -21.76 -17.61 -6.74
N MET A 17 -22.61 -18.33 -6.00
CA MET A 17 -22.64 -18.23 -4.53
C MET A 17 -21.38 -18.80 -3.89
N VAL A 18 -20.83 -19.91 -4.42
CA VAL A 18 -19.54 -20.47 -3.97
C VAL A 18 -18.40 -19.52 -4.29
N LEU A 19 -18.37 -18.94 -5.49
CA LEU A 19 -17.37 -17.93 -5.85
C LEU A 19 -17.49 -16.68 -4.99
N ALA A 20 -18.71 -16.20 -4.72
CA ALA A 20 -18.94 -15.06 -3.85
C ALA A 20 -18.59 -15.36 -2.39
N SER A 21 -18.89 -16.55 -1.87
CA SER A 21 -18.53 -16.96 -0.50
C SER A 21 -17.02 -17.12 -0.30
N GLU A 22 -16.28 -17.39 -1.37
CA GLU A 22 -14.81 -17.43 -1.33
C GLU A 22 -14.19 -16.04 -1.55
N PHE A 23 -14.79 -15.23 -2.42
CA PHE A 23 -14.24 -13.94 -2.83
C PHE A 23 -14.56 -12.80 -1.86
N VAL A 24 -15.79 -12.73 -1.33
CA VAL A 24 -16.24 -11.65 -0.43
C VAL A 24 -15.46 -11.65 0.89
N PRO A 25 -15.23 -12.78 1.58
CA PRO A 25 -14.43 -12.79 2.80
C PRO A 25 -12.96 -12.45 2.54
N ARG A 26 -12.40 -12.86 1.39
CA ARG A 26 -11.04 -12.48 0.99
C ARG A 26 -10.94 -10.98 0.78
N MET A 27 -11.91 -10.37 0.09
CA MET A 27 -12.00 -8.92 -0.08
C MET A 27 -12.22 -8.18 1.25
N ALA A 28 -12.99 -8.74 2.18
CA ALA A 28 -13.24 -8.16 3.50
C ALA A 28 -12.04 -8.29 4.47
N ALA A 29 -11.31 -9.40 4.41
CA ALA A 29 -10.04 -9.57 5.12
C ALA A 29 -8.99 -8.59 4.57
N PHE A 30 -8.92 -8.47 3.24
CA PHE A 30 -8.08 -7.49 2.58
C PHE A 30 -8.43 -6.07 3.04
N SER A 31 -9.72 -5.71 3.08
CA SER A 31 -10.15 -4.37 3.49
C SER A 31 -9.86 -4.05 4.96
N THR A 32 -9.93 -5.04 5.85
CA THR A 32 -9.58 -4.87 7.27
C THR A 32 -8.09 -4.58 7.43
N ASP A 33 -7.23 -5.33 6.74
CA ASP A 33 -5.78 -5.13 6.75
C ASP A 33 -5.43 -3.73 6.19
N ARG A 34 -6.15 -3.29 5.14
CA ARG A 34 -5.98 -1.93 4.59
C ARG A 34 -6.42 -0.82 5.55
N LEU A 35 -7.47 -1.01 6.35
CA LEU A 35 -7.86 -0.06 7.38
C LEU A 35 -6.78 0.09 8.47
N ILE A 36 -6.13 -1.01 8.83
CA ILE A 36 -5.00 -0.99 9.77
C ILE A 36 -3.84 -0.18 9.18
N HIS A 37 -3.46 -0.44 7.93
CA HIS A 37 -2.40 0.33 7.26
C HIS A 37 -2.74 1.83 7.18
N ALA A 38 -4.01 2.18 6.96
CA ALA A 38 -4.46 3.57 6.98
C ALA A 38 -4.32 4.20 8.39
N GLY A 39 -4.67 3.46 9.44
CA GLY A 39 -4.48 3.89 10.83
C GLY A 39 -3.01 4.13 11.19
N VAL A 40 -2.11 3.21 10.82
CA VAL A 40 -0.67 3.35 11.03
C VAL A 40 -0.11 4.55 10.24
N ALA A 41 -0.51 4.71 8.98
CA ALA A 41 -0.13 5.85 8.14
C ALA A 41 -0.61 7.19 8.72
N ALA A 42 -1.82 7.23 9.29
CA ALA A 42 -2.32 8.41 10.01
C ALA A 42 -1.46 8.72 11.26
N GLY A 43 -0.99 7.69 11.97
CA GLY A 43 -0.03 7.84 13.06
C GLY A 43 1.28 8.51 12.61
N PHE A 44 1.86 8.04 11.50
CA PHE A 44 3.05 8.68 10.91
C PHE A 44 2.80 10.12 10.47
N LEU A 45 1.65 10.40 9.85
CA LEU A 45 1.26 11.76 9.48
C LEU A 45 1.15 12.66 10.72
N LEU A 46 0.54 12.17 11.81
CA LEU A 46 0.43 12.91 13.06
C LEU A 46 1.80 13.25 13.65
N VAL A 47 2.72 12.27 13.67
CA VAL A 47 4.12 12.52 14.09
C VAL A 47 4.77 13.58 13.20
N ALA A 48 4.62 13.48 11.89
CA ALA A 48 5.16 14.49 10.97
C ALA A 48 4.54 15.89 11.22
N LEU A 49 3.25 15.97 11.53
CA LEU A 49 2.58 17.24 11.87
C LEU A 49 3.10 17.85 13.17
N VAL A 50 3.30 17.03 14.21
CA VAL A 50 3.88 17.45 15.49
C VAL A 50 5.31 17.97 15.30
N LEU A 51 6.08 17.34 14.41
CA LEU A 51 7.43 17.79 14.04
C LEU A 51 7.44 18.99 13.08
N GLY A 52 6.27 19.55 12.71
CA GLY A 52 6.16 20.70 11.81
C GLY A 52 6.43 20.38 10.34
N LEU A 53 6.62 19.10 9.98
CA LEU A 53 6.87 18.64 8.61
C LEU A 53 5.56 18.38 7.85
N GLY A 54 4.51 17.93 8.53
CA GLY A 54 3.30 17.39 7.88
C GLY A 54 2.45 18.42 7.11
N LYS A 55 2.47 19.69 7.53
CA LYS A 55 1.54 20.73 6.99
C LYS A 55 1.74 20.97 5.50
N THR A 56 2.96 20.81 4.99
CA THR A 56 3.28 21.04 3.57
C THR A 56 2.72 19.98 2.63
N TYR A 57 2.30 18.83 3.16
CA TYR A 57 1.83 17.69 2.37
C TYR A 57 0.31 17.51 2.43
N LEU A 58 -0.38 18.28 3.28
CA LEU A 58 -1.83 18.20 3.41
C LEU A 58 -2.51 18.84 2.18
N PRO A 59 -3.51 18.17 1.59
CA PRO A 59 -4.35 18.80 0.58
C PRO A 59 -5.14 19.97 1.17
N ASN A 60 -5.04 21.14 0.52
CA ASN A 60 -5.75 22.36 0.94
C ASN A 60 -7.25 22.34 0.62
N GLN A 61 -7.69 21.40 -0.21
CA GLN A 61 -9.08 21.27 -0.66
C GLN A 61 -9.53 19.82 -0.49
N PHE A 62 -10.82 19.64 -0.23
CA PHE A 62 -11.44 18.32 -0.06
C PHE A 62 -11.11 17.36 -1.22
N TRP A 63 -11.21 17.83 -2.46
CA TRP A 63 -10.95 17.01 -3.65
C TRP A 63 -9.49 16.54 -3.78
N GLY A 64 -8.53 17.27 -3.20
CA GLY A 64 -7.13 16.86 -3.19
C GLY A 64 -6.85 15.65 -2.28
N TRP A 65 -7.77 15.32 -1.38
CA TRP A 65 -7.65 14.13 -0.54
C TRP A 65 -7.89 12.83 -1.29
N ILE A 66 -8.72 12.82 -2.34
CA ILE A 66 -9.00 11.61 -3.12
C ILE A 66 -7.71 11.00 -3.70
N PRO A 67 -6.92 11.72 -4.50
CA PRO A 67 -5.72 11.13 -5.08
C PRO A 67 -4.64 10.85 -4.03
N ALA A 68 -4.59 11.59 -2.91
CA ALA A 68 -3.69 11.30 -1.79
C ALA A 68 -4.06 9.97 -1.09
N LEU A 69 -5.35 9.73 -0.83
CA LEU A 69 -5.83 8.48 -0.26
C LEU A 69 -5.61 7.30 -1.21
N CYS A 70 -5.82 7.49 -2.52
CA CYS A 70 -5.48 6.48 -3.52
C CYS A 70 -3.98 6.16 -3.52
N ALA A 71 -3.12 7.18 -3.43
CA ALA A 71 -1.67 6.99 -3.36
C ALA A 71 -1.24 6.25 -2.08
N LEU A 72 -1.84 6.59 -0.93
CA LEU A 72 -1.61 5.88 0.34
C LEU A 72 -2.04 4.42 0.23
N TYR A 73 -3.24 4.17 -0.30
CA TYR A 73 -3.75 2.82 -0.52
C TYR A 73 -2.80 2.02 -1.41
N LEU A 74 -2.40 2.60 -2.55
CA LEU A 74 -1.45 2.00 -3.47
C LEU A 74 -0.12 1.68 -2.79
N GLY A 75 0.42 2.60 -1.99
CA GLY A 75 1.68 2.40 -1.27
C GLY A 75 1.63 1.23 -0.30
N SER A 76 0.50 1.06 0.40
CA SER A 76 0.31 -0.09 1.27
C SER A 76 0.19 -1.41 0.51
N TRP A 77 -0.26 -1.35 -0.74
CA TRP A 77 -0.61 -2.52 -1.54
C TRP A 77 0.53 -3.03 -2.43
N VAL A 78 1.39 -2.15 -2.92
CA VAL A 78 2.48 -2.52 -3.85
C VAL A 78 3.39 -3.65 -3.33
N PRO A 79 3.75 -3.72 -2.03
CA PRO A 79 4.54 -4.85 -1.51
C PRO A 79 3.89 -6.21 -1.74
N ASP A 80 2.55 -6.26 -1.73
CA ASP A 80 1.67 -7.43 -1.88
C ASP A 80 1.15 -7.63 -3.32
N TRP A 81 1.61 -6.85 -4.30
CA TRP A 81 1.06 -6.87 -5.66
C TRP A 81 1.05 -8.26 -6.31
N ASP A 82 1.98 -9.12 -5.88
CA ASP A 82 2.20 -10.46 -6.39
C ASP A 82 1.11 -11.45 -5.95
N LEU A 83 0.40 -11.16 -4.86
CA LEU A 83 -0.81 -11.88 -4.47
C LEU A 83 -1.91 -11.79 -5.54
N ILE A 84 -1.86 -10.77 -6.40
CA ILE A 84 -2.81 -10.58 -7.50
C ILE A 84 -2.20 -10.99 -8.84
N VAL A 85 -0.94 -10.61 -9.13
CA VAL A 85 -0.32 -10.92 -10.43
C VAL A 85 0.30 -12.33 -10.51
N GLY A 86 0.37 -13.07 -9.40
CA GLY A 86 0.81 -14.47 -9.36
C GLY A 86 2.28 -14.70 -9.73
N ILE A 87 3.08 -13.63 -9.75
CA ILE A 87 4.51 -13.72 -10.05
C ILE A 87 5.21 -13.99 -8.72
N GLY A 88 5.70 -15.22 -8.49
CA GLY A 88 6.17 -15.78 -7.21
C GLY A 88 7.28 -15.03 -6.45
N PHE A 89 7.02 -13.77 -6.11
CA PHE A 89 7.89 -12.82 -5.44
C PHE A 89 7.23 -12.33 -4.15
N HIS A 90 6.37 -13.13 -3.52
CA HIS A 90 5.74 -12.74 -2.26
C HIS A 90 6.82 -12.45 -1.23
N ARG A 91 6.70 -11.31 -0.56
CA ARG A 91 7.66 -10.90 0.48
C ARG A 91 9.11 -10.87 -0.01
N ASN A 92 9.32 -10.43 -1.25
CA ASN A 92 10.68 -10.21 -1.73
C ASN A 92 11.24 -8.87 -1.19
N PRO A 93 12.55 -8.79 -0.89
CA PRO A 93 13.18 -7.56 -0.41
C PRO A 93 13.01 -6.32 -1.30
N LEU A 94 12.82 -6.47 -2.61
CA LEU A 94 12.71 -5.33 -3.53
C LEU A 94 11.35 -4.64 -3.42
N SER A 95 10.24 -5.40 -3.38
CA SER A 95 8.91 -4.82 -3.13
C SER A 95 8.75 -4.33 -1.69
N HIS A 96 9.54 -4.90 -0.76
CA HIS A 96 9.62 -4.51 0.64
C HIS A 96 10.83 -3.59 0.91
N SER A 97 11.09 -2.66 -0.01
CA SER A 97 12.14 -1.66 0.11
C SER A 97 11.62 -0.25 -0.17
N VAL A 98 12.49 0.75 -0.15
CA VAL A 98 12.17 2.10 -0.63
C VAL A 98 12.00 2.18 -2.16
N LEU A 99 12.41 1.16 -2.91
CA LEU A 99 12.43 1.18 -4.37
C LEU A 99 11.05 1.46 -5.02
N PRO A 100 9.93 0.86 -4.57
CA PRO A 100 8.62 1.17 -5.13
C PRO A 100 8.25 2.64 -5.00
N LEU A 101 8.60 3.28 -3.87
CA LEU A 101 8.41 4.71 -3.70
C LEU A 101 9.22 5.51 -4.73
N LEU A 102 10.49 5.16 -4.95
CA LEU A 102 11.33 5.88 -5.92
C LEU A 102 10.77 5.79 -7.35
N VAL A 103 10.37 4.59 -7.77
CA VAL A 103 9.82 4.33 -9.11
C VAL A 103 8.50 5.09 -9.31
N LEU A 104 7.58 4.98 -8.36
CA LEU A 104 6.27 5.64 -8.48
C LEU A 104 6.36 7.16 -8.27
N ALA A 105 7.31 7.65 -7.46
CA ALA A 105 7.58 9.08 -7.36
C ALA A 105 8.07 9.66 -8.68
N TRP A 106 8.94 8.94 -9.39
CA TRP A 106 9.35 9.31 -10.74
C TRP A 106 8.17 9.29 -11.71
N ALA A 107 7.36 8.23 -11.69
CA ALA A 107 6.19 8.08 -12.58
C ALA A 107 5.12 9.17 -12.38
N THR A 108 4.98 9.67 -11.15
CA THR A 108 4.03 10.75 -10.81
C THR A 108 4.61 12.15 -11.00
N GLY A 109 5.83 12.28 -11.53
CA GLY A 109 6.49 13.58 -11.70
C GLY A 109 6.82 14.28 -10.38
N PHE A 110 7.00 13.51 -9.31
CA PHE A 110 7.28 14.01 -7.96
C PHE A 110 6.21 14.95 -7.40
N GLN A 111 4.93 14.70 -7.70
CA GLN A 111 3.82 15.44 -7.12
C GLN A 111 3.78 15.26 -5.60
N SER A 112 3.97 16.35 -4.86
CA SER A 112 4.20 16.37 -3.41
C SER A 112 3.21 15.55 -2.61
N GLN A 113 1.92 15.79 -2.82
CA GLN A 113 0.80 15.17 -2.09
C GLN A 113 0.70 13.66 -2.39
N LEU A 114 1.04 13.23 -3.61
CA LEU A 114 1.00 11.83 -3.99
C LEU A 114 2.19 11.06 -3.44
N VAL A 115 3.40 11.61 -3.62
CA VAL A 115 4.64 10.96 -3.18
C VAL A 115 4.69 10.80 -1.67
N PHE A 116 4.29 11.82 -0.92
CA PHE A 116 4.28 11.74 0.53
C PHE A 116 3.25 10.71 1.01
N ALA A 117 2.02 10.75 0.48
CA ALA A 117 0.98 9.80 0.85
C ALA A 117 1.35 8.36 0.48
N LEU A 118 1.95 8.15 -0.70
CA LEU A 118 2.49 6.87 -1.13
C LEU A 118 3.57 6.34 -0.18
N GLY A 119 4.49 7.22 0.23
CA GLY A 119 5.52 6.88 1.21
C GLY A 119 4.92 6.47 2.57
N LEU A 120 3.88 7.15 3.04
CA LEU A 120 3.18 6.77 4.27
C LEU A 120 2.51 5.39 4.16
N GLY A 121 1.88 5.10 3.02
CA GLY A 121 1.27 3.80 2.76
C GLY A 121 2.30 2.66 2.72
N LEU A 122 3.43 2.88 2.04
CA LEU A 122 4.50 1.88 1.99
C LEU A 122 5.15 1.69 3.37
N ALA A 123 5.42 2.77 4.10
CA ALA A 123 5.94 2.72 5.46
C ALA A 123 5.00 1.97 6.40
N SER A 124 3.68 2.18 6.29
CA SER A 124 2.72 1.48 7.14
C SER A 124 2.67 -0.02 6.86
N HIS A 125 2.93 -0.42 5.62
CA HIS A 125 3.08 -1.82 5.26
C HIS A 125 4.34 -2.45 5.88
N LEU A 126 5.49 -1.82 5.67
CA LEU A 126 6.77 -2.33 6.21
C LEU A 126 6.75 -2.45 7.74
N LEU A 127 6.14 -1.48 8.44
CA LEU A 127 6.00 -1.57 9.90
C LEU A 127 5.10 -2.73 10.30
N TRP A 128 3.99 -2.96 9.59
CA TRP A 128 3.08 -4.07 9.89
C TRP A 128 3.76 -5.43 9.70
N ASP A 129 4.58 -5.56 8.65
CA ASP A 129 5.38 -6.77 8.42
C ASP A 129 6.38 -7.03 9.54
N MET A 130 7.00 -5.99 10.09
CA MET A 130 7.90 -6.15 11.22
C MET A 130 7.19 -6.72 12.45
N VAL A 131 5.95 -6.29 12.70
CA VAL A 131 5.19 -6.71 13.89
C VAL A 131 4.64 -8.12 13.75
N PHE A 132 4.06 -8.47 12.60
CA PHE A 132 3.25 -9.68 12.48
C PHE A 132 3.83 -10.78 11.60
N PHE A 133 4.63 -10.45 10.58
CA PHE A 133 4.93 -11.40 9.51
C PHE A 133 6.39 -11.80 9.45
N GLY A 134 7.30 -10.84 9.29
CA GLY A 134 8.75 -11.02 9.37
C GLY A 134 9.29 -12.30 8.73
N ASN A 135 9.19 -12.42 7.41
CA ASN A 135 9.72 -13.55 6.64
C ASN A 135 9.92 -13.18 5.15
N LEU A 136 11.02 -12.49 4.85
CA LEU A 136 11.34 -12.09 3.47
C LEU A 136 11.99 -13.27 2.72
N THR A 137 11.50 -13.59 1.53
CA THR A 137 11.83 -14.85 0.81
C THR A 137 13.30 -15.00 0.38
N TRP A 138 14.12 -13.95 0.46
CA TRP A 138 15.55 -13.96 0.07
C TRP A 138 16.52 -13.61 1.21
N ILE A 139 16.00 -13.31 2.39
CA ILE A 139 16.82 -12.94 3.54
C ILE A 139 16.67 -14.05 4.57
N SER A 140 17.79 -14.64 4.99
CA SER A 140 17.74 -15.72 5.97
C SER A 140 17.80 -15.14 7.38
N GLY A 141 16.75 -15.41 8.15
CA GLY A 141 16.74 -15.18 9.59
C GLY A 141 16.05 -13.88 9.99
N ARG A 142 15.23 -13.99 11.04
CA ARG A 142 14.34 -12.91 11.50
C ARG A 142 15.08 -11.59 11.79
N SER A 143 16.28 -11.64 12.38
CA SER A 143 17.03 -10.41 12.69
C SER A 143 17.43 -9.64 11.44
N ALA A 144 17.82 -10.34 10.37
CA ALA A 144 18.17 -9.74 9.10
C ALA A 144 16.93 -9.17 8.39
N ASP A 145 15.80 -9.88 8.45
CA ASP A 145 14.51 -9.38 7.95
C ASP A 145 14.08 -8.09 8.66
N MET A 146 14.13 -8.08 9.98
CA MET A 146 13.79 -6.90 10.78
C MET A 146 14.72 -5.72 10.50
N ALA A 147 16.02 -5.98 10.31
CA ALA A 147 16.98 -4.95 9.95
C ALA A 147 16.69 -4.37 8.56
N TRP A 148 16.37 -5.23 7.57
CA TRP A 148 16.02 -4.81 6.22
C TRP A 148 14.73 -3.98 6.19
N LEU A 149 13.66 -4.49 6.82
CA LEU A 149 12.37 -3.81 6.91
C LEU A 149 12.50 -2.49 7.68
N GLY A 150 13.22 -2.49 8.80
CA GLY A 150 13.43 -1.29 9.62
C GLY A 150 14.23 -0.21 8.89
N LEU A 151 15.30 -0.59 8.18
CA LEU A 151 16.06 0.35 7.36
C LEU A 151 15.17 0.93 6.25
N ASN A 152 14.43 0.09 5.53
CA ASN A 152 13.59 0.54 4.43
C ASN A 152 12.37 1.33 4.89
N LEU A 153 11.83 1.05 6.08
CA LEU A 153 10.82 1.87 6.74
C LEU A 153 11.34 3.30 6.94
N LEU A 154 12.52 3.45 7.54
CA LEU A 154 13.14 4.75 7.75
C LEU A 154 13.44 5.47 6.43
N LEU A 155 14.03 4.75 5.46
CA LEU A 155 14.32 5.30 4.14
C LEU A 155 13.05 5.75 3.43
N THR A 156 11.96 5.01 3.53
CA THR A 156 10.67 5.36 2.92
C THR A 156 10.07 6.61 3.54
N LEU A 157 10.10 6.74 4.87
CA LEU A 157 9.62 7.95 5.55
C LEU A 157 10.46 9.18 5.16
N VAL A 158 11.79 9.05 5.16
CA VAL A 158 12.71 10.14 4.81
C VAL A 158 12.59 10.51 3.34
N ALA A 159 12.63 9.51 2.43
CA ALA A 159 12.49 9.74 1.00
C ALA A 159 11.11 10.30 0.65
N GLY A 160 10.03 9.82 1.27
CA GLY A 160 8.69 10.34 1.08
C GLY A 160 8.60 11.81 1.48
N ALA A 161 9.18 12.16 2.63
CA ALA A 161 9.26 13.55 3.07
C ALA A 161 10.11 14.42 2.11
N ILE A 162 11.28 13.95 1.66
CA ILE A 162 12.18 14.72 0.78
C ILE A 162 11.61 14.87 -0.64
N LEU A 163 11.25 13.75 -1.27
CA LEU A 163 10.77 13.70 -2.65
C LEU A 163 9.37 14.32 -2.78
N GLY A 164 8.57 14.22 -1.73
CA GLY A 164 7.26 14.86 -1.64
C GLY A 164 7.33 16.36 -1.32
N ARG A 165 8.50 16.97 -1.15
CA ARG A 165 8.56 18.42 -0.88
C ARG A 165 8.02 19.19 -2.09
N PRO A 166 7.19 20.23 -1.88
CA PRO A 166 6.80 21.13 -2.96
C PRO A 166 8.06 21.71 -3.62
N ARG A 167 8.25 21.41 -4.90
CA ARG A 167 9.32 22.02 -5.69
C ARG A 167 8.85 23.41 -6.11
N ARG A 168 9.68 24.43 -5.88
CA ARG A 168 9.43 25.73 -6.50
C ARG A 168 9.58 25.52 -8.00
N VAL A 169 8.51 25.73 -8.75
CA VAL A 169 8.61 25.86 -10.20
C VAL A 169 9.31 27.18 -10.43
N GLU A 170 10.62 27.15 -10.70
CA GLU A 170 11.29 28.28 -11.31
C GLU A 170 10.69 28.41 -12.71
N VAL A 171 9.80 29.39 -12.88
CA VAL A 171 9.34 29.81 -14.20
C VAL A 171 10.57 30.33 -14.92
N ARG A 172 11.05 29.56 -15.90
CA ARG A 172 12.06 30.00 -16.86
C ARG A 172 11.35 30.58 -18.09
#